data_AF-A0A1H3PB21-F1
#
_entry.id   AF-A0A1H3PB21-F1
#
_cell.length_a   1.000
_cell.length_b   1.000
_cell.length_c   1.000
_cell.angle_alpha   90.00
_cell.angle_beta   90.00
_cell.angle_gamma   90.00
#
_symmetry.space_group_name_H-M   'P 1'
#
loop_
_entity.id
_entity.type
_entity.pdbx_description
1 polymer ?
#
loop_
_entity_poly.entity_id
_entity_poly.type
_entity_poly.pdbx_seq_one_letter_code
_entity_poly.pdbx_strand_id
1 'polypeptide(L)'
;MLRMENAATFLTIKQAAQQVNRSEQTIRRLVKQYVKTSHIQTELTPKGNTYLISQTFLAQQYPSQAEPLPAVTAQAQVPEVAELERQLAERDQTIQQLQNRLLEQNDVLNALTSQVNSQRIGRIEELLLSQNEQLGELQKRLPEPREAPIVLPVPESIKRGFWQRVFGK
;
A
#
# COMPACT_ATOMS: atom_id res chain seq x y z
N MET A 1 23.55 63.98 15.98
CA MET A 1 22.62 62.99 16.56
C MET A 1 22.90 61.64 15.91
N LEU A 2 23.58 60.74 16.64
CA LEU A 2 23.90 59.39 16.20
C LEU A 2 22.63 58.54 16.19
N ARG A 3 22.22 58.03 15.02
CA ARG A 3 21.42 56.81 14.92
C ARG A 3 22.37 55.71 14.47
N MET A 4 22.72 54.87 15.43
CA MET A 4 23.56 53.69 15.27
C MET A 4 22.84 52.74 14.30
N GLU A 5 23.35 52.63 13.08
CA GLU A 5 23.00 51.54 12.18
C GLU A 5 23.38 50.23 12.89
N ASN A 6 22.40 49.36 13.12
CA ASN A 6 22.63 48.03 13.68
C ASN A 6 23.65 47.31 12.80
N ALA A 7 24.91 47.27 13.26
CA ALA A 7 25.98 46.54 12.63
C ALA A 7 25.64 45.04 12.69
N ALA A 8 24.92 44.55 11.69
CA ALA A 8 24.86 43.13 11.43
C ALA A 8 26.28 42.70 11.08
N THR A 9 27.03 42.16 12.04
CA THR A 9 28.38 41.68 11.82
C THR A 9 28.33 40.56 10.79
N PHE A 10 28.83 40.82 9.59
CA PHE A 10 28.89 39.85 8.51
C PHE A 10 30.21 39.10 8.58
N LEU A 11 30.16 37.77 8.45
CA LEU A 11 31.30 36.88 8.57
C LEU A 11 31.55 36.17 7.25
N THR A 12 32.82 36.00 6.91
CA THR A 12 33.19 35.13 5.79
C THR A 12 32.79 33.69 6.10
N ILE A 13 32.59 32.87 5.06
CA ILE A 13 32.32 31.42 5.19
C ILE A 13 33.31 30.74 6.16
N LYS A 14 34.59 31.15 6.12
CA LYS A 14 35.64 30.59 6.98
C LYS A 14 35.44 30.94 8.45
N GLN A 15 35.19 32.21 8.74
CA GLN A 15 34.94 32.68 10.10
C GLN A 15 33.63 32.11 10.66
N ALA A 16 32.59 32.06 9.84
CA ALA A 16 31.33 31.42 10.20
C ALA A 16 31.50 29.94 10.53
N ALA A 17 32.24 29.20 9.71
CA ALA A 17 32.55 27.79 9.93
C ALA A 17 33.29 27.56 11.26
N GLN A 18 34.28 28.41 11.56
CA GLN A 18 35.00 28.39 12.84
C GLN A 18 34.09 28.73 14.02
N GLN A 19 33.20 29.72 13.88
CA GLN A 19 32.33 30.17 14.97
C GLN A 19 31.31 29.10 15.40
N VAL A 20 30.71 28.36 14.46
CA VAL A 20 29.72 27.33 14.77
C VAL A 20 30.30 25.91 14.83
N ASN A 21 31.63 25.78 14.73
CA ASN A 21 32.33 24.50 14.70
C ASN A 21 31.75 23.54 13.63
N ARG A 22 31.57 24.05 12.40
CA ARG A 22 31.06 23.29 11.24
C ARG A 22 32.01 23.40 10.05
N SER A 23 31.83 22.52 9.06
CA SER A 23 32.63 22.59 7.84
C SER A 23 32.26 23.80 6.98
N GLU A 24 33.24 24.33 6.23
CA GLU A 24 32.99 25.39 5.24
C GLU A 24 31.95 24.97 4.20
N GLN A 25 31.86 23.69 3.84
CA GLN A 25 30.87 23.19 2.89
C GLN A 25 29.44 23.34 3.40
N THR A 26 29.23 23.07 4.69
CA THR A 26 27.91 23.25 5.34
C THR A 26 27.49 24.72 5.31
N ILE A 27 28.42 25.63 5.62
CA ILE A 27 28.16 27.07 5.54
C ILE A 27 27.93 27.52 4.09
N ARG A 28 28.68 27.00 3.11
CA ARG A 28 28.44 27.29 1.67
C ARG A 28 27.05 26.84 1.23
N ARG A 29 26.60 25.66 1.67
CA ARG A 29 25.25 25.15 1.37
C ARG A 29 24.19 26.06 1.97
N LEU A 30 24.36 26.47 3.23
CA LEU A 30 23.47 27.42 3.90
C LEU A 30 23.44 28.74 3.13
N VAL A 31 24.62 29.26 2.77
CA VAL A 31 24.73 30.48 1.98
C VAL A 31 23.97 30.35 0.66
N LYS A 32 24.17 29.25 -0.08
CA LYS A 32 23.47 28.98 -1.35
C LYS A 32 21.94 28.94 -1.19
N GLN A 33 21.45 28.39 -0.09
CA GLN A 33 20.02 28.30 0.20
C GLN A 33 19.39 29.67 0.47
N TYR A 34 20.13 30.59 1.07
CA TYR A 34 19.62 31.88 1.53
C TYR A 34 20.17 33.08 0.76
N VAL A 35 20.77 32.88 -0.43
CA VAL A 35 21.43 33.97 -1.23
C VAL A 35 20.48 35.14 -1.52
N LYS A 36 19.17 34.88 -1.63
CA LYS A 36 18.15 35.90 -1.94
C LYS A 36 17.66 36.67 -0.70
N THR A 37 18.14 36.32 0.48
CA THR A 37 17.70 36.94 1.74
C THR A 37 18.64 38.06 2.16
N SER A 38 18.15 38.97 3.00
CA SER A 38 18.94 40.06 3.59
C SER A 38 20.07 39.58 4.52
N HIS A 39 20.13 38.28 4.81
CA HIS A 39 21.14 37.68 5.69
C HIS A 39 22.46 37.37 4.99
N ILE A 40 22.52 37.50 3.67
CA ILE A 40 23.70 37.17 2.86
C ILE A 40 24.11 38.38 2.04
N GLN A 41 25.39 38.70 2.09
CA GLN A 41 25.99 39.75 1.28
C GLN A 41 27.05 39.16 0.36
N THR A 42 27.16 39.73 -0.84
CA THR A 42 28.20 39.40 -1.80
C THR A 42 29.12 40.58 -1.97
N GLU A 43 30.39 40.40 -1.61
CA GLU A 43 31.44 41.39 -1.83
C GLU A 43 32.32 40.98 -3.00
N LEU A 44 32.63 41.93 -3.88
CA LEU A 44 33.53 41.71 -5.00
C LEU A 44 34.97 41.83 -4.49
N THR A 45 35.72 40.73 -4.54
CA THR A 45 37.16 40.72 -4.20
C THR A 45 37.98 40.52 -5.49
N PRO A 46 39.28 40.87 -5.51
CA PRO A 46 40.16 40.63 -6.67
C PRO A 46 40.27 39.15 -7.08
N LYS A 47 39.81 38.22 -6.23
CA LYS A 47 39.78 36.76 -6.48
C LYS A 47 38.37 36.23 -6.81
N GLY A 48 37.37 37.12 -6.95
CA GLY A 48 35.97 36.77 -7.24
C GLY A 48 34.98 37.18 -6.15
N ASN A 49 33.73 36.74 -6.28
CA ASN A 49 32.67 37.06 -5.32
C ASN A 49 32.89 36.29 -4.00
N THR A 50 33.04 37.03 -2.90
CA THR A 50 33.05 36.47 -1.54
C THR A 50 31.67 36.60 -0.94
N TYR A 51 31.14 35.51 -0.41
CA TYR A 51 29.87 35.50 0.30
C TYR A 51 30.11 35.69 1.79
N LEU A 52 29.37 36.63 2.36
CA LEU A 52 29.31 36.90 3.78
C LEU A 52 27.95 36.51 4.34
N ILE A 53 27.94 35.98 5.56
CA ILE A 53 26.74 35.57 6.27
C ILE A 53 26.59 36.39 7.55
N SER A 54 25.38 36.85 7.82
CA SER A 54 25.08 37.60 9.04
C SER A 54 25.28 36.73 10.28
N GLN A 55 25.96 37.26 11.29
CA GLN A 55 26.20 36.56 12.55
C GLN A 55 24.90 36.26 13.31
N THR A 56 23.89 37.14 13.24
CA THR A 56 22.59 36.91 13.89
C THR A 56 21.84 35.77 13.22
N PHE A 57 21.86 35.72 11.88
CA PHE A 57 21.29 34.61 11.12
C PHE A 57 22.02 33.30 11.41
N LEU A 58 23.36 33.34 11.49
CA LEU A 58 24.18 32.19 11.84
C LEU A 58 23.82 31.64 13.24
N ALA A 59 23.65 32.53 14.22
CA ALA A 59 23.26 32.16 15.59
C ALA A 59 21.83 31.61 15.69
N GLN A 60 20.91 32.04 14.82
CA GLN A 60 19.57 31.46 14.73
C GLN A 60 19.57 30.06 14.12
N GLN A 61 20.40 29.83 13.09
CA GLN A 61 20.50 28.51 12.44
C GLN A 61 21.31 27.50 13.26
N TYR A 62 22.27 27.99 14.03
CA TYR A 62 23.12 27.20 14.90
C TYR A 62 23.17 27.84 16.29
N PRO A 63 22.09 27.71 17.09
CA PRO A 63 22.12 28.17 18.47
C PRO A 63 23.25 27.44 19.20
N SER A 64 24.22 28.19 19.69
CA SER A 64 25.28 27.66 20.55
C SER A 64 24.62 26.98 21.73
N GLN A 65 24.87 25.68 21.94
CA GLN A 65 24.41 24.92 23.11
C GLN A 65 25.12 25.34 24.42
N ALA A 66 25.51 26.62 24.53
CA ALA A 66 26.16 27.21 25.69
C ALA A 66 25.17 27.92 26.62
N GLU A 67 23.86 27.74 26.42
CA GLU A 67 22.93 27.83 27.55
C GLU A 67 22.96 26.49 28.28
N PRO A 68 23.03 26.46 29.63
CA PRO A 68 22.73 25.25 30.35
C PRO A 68 21.34 24.82 29.89
N LEU A 69 21.27 23.65 29.24
CA LEU A 69 20.01 23.01 28.89
C LEU A 69 19.07 23.19 30.09
N PRO A 70 17.85 23.74 29.92
CA PRO A 70 16.88 23.59 30.97
C PRO A 70 16.81 22.09 31.24
N ALA A 71 17.11 21.69 32.48
CA ALA A 71 17.05 20.32 32.94
C ALA A 71 15.60 19.83 33.02
N VAL A 72 14.82 20.09 31.96
CA VAL A 72 13.38 19.91 31.82
C VAL A 72 13.10 19.60 30.35
N THR A 73 13.52 18.44 29.85
CA THR A 73 12.83 17.77 28.72
C THR A 73 13.04 16.25 28.72
N ALA A 74 14.08 15.73 29.37
CA ALA A 74 14.22 14.28 29.58
C ALA A 74 13.08 13.72 30.45
N GLN A 75 12.51 14.50 31.37
CA GLN A 75 11.39 14.07 32.23
C GLN A 75 10.01 14.24 31.56
N ALA A 76 9.88 15.11 30.55
CA ALA A 76 8.62 15.37 29.85
C ALA A 76 8.37 14.36 28.70
N GLN A 77 9.42 13.74 28.15
CA GLN A 77 9.29 12.73 27.10
C GLN A 77 8.95 11.34 27.64
N VAL A 78 9.31 11.02 28.89
CA VAL A 78 8.99 9.73 29.53
C VAL A 78 7.48 9.46 29.62
N PRO A 79 6.60 10.40 30.05
CA PRO A 79 5.16 10.14 30.07
C PRO A 79 4.57 10.00 28.66
N GLU A 80 5.04 10.79 27.70
CA GLU A 80 4.57 10.70 26.29
C GLU A 80 4.93 9.34 25.67
N VAL A 81 6.16 8.87 25.89
CA VAL A 81 6.59 7.53 25.43
C VAL A 81 5.78 6.43 26.11
N ALA A 82 5.53 6.52 27.41
CA ALA A 82 4.71 5.54 28.13
C ALA A 82 3.24 5.53 27.65
N GLU A 83 2.68 6.68 27.29
CA GLU A 83 1.36 6.77 26.68
C GLU A 83 1.33 6.16 25.27
N LEU A 84 2.36 6.41 24.46
CA LEU A 84 2.49 5.80 23.13
C LEU A 84 2.67 4.28 23.21
N GLU A 85 3.43 3.77 24.17
CA GLU A 85 3.58 2.34 24.42
C GLU A 85 2.25 1.68 24.82
N ARG A 86 1.45 2.35 25.66
CA ARG A 86 0.10 1.87 26.01
C ARG A 86 -0.83 1.85 24.80
N GLN A 87 -0.82 2.91 23.99
CA GLN A 87 -1.62 2.96 22.77
C GLN A 87 -1.20 1.88 21.76
N LEU A 88 0.09 1.59 21.66
CA LEU A 88 0.60 0.48 20.84
C LEU A 88 0.10 -0.87 21.36
N ALA A 89 0.19 -1.13 22.66
CA ALA A 89 -0.30 -2.37 23.25
C ALA A 89 -1.80 -2.57 23.04
N GLU A 90 -2.61 -1.51 23.16
CA GLU A 90 -4.05 -1.54 22.88
C GLU A 90 -4.34 -1.82 21.39
N ARG A 91 -3.56 -1.21 20.50
CA ARG A 91 -3.64 -1.46 19.05
C ARG A 91 -3.28 -2.90 18.71
N ASP A 92 -2.22 -3.43 19.29
CA ASP A 92 -1.79 -4.82 19.08
C ASP A 92 -2.85 -5.81 19.57
N GLN A 93 -3.45 -5.55 20.73
CA GLN A 93 -4.56 -6.36 21.24
C GLN A 93 -5.77 -6.31 20.29
N THR A 94 -6.10 -5.13 19.78
CA THR A 94 -7.19 -4.97 18.79
C THR A 94 -6.90 -5.73 17.50
N ILE A 95 -5.65 -5.67 17.01
CA ILE A 95 -5.22 -6.40 15.82
C ILE A 95 -5.36 -7.91 16.03
N GLN A 96 -4.92 -8.44 17.17
CA GLN A 96 -5.07 -9.87 17.50
C GLN A 96 -6.54 -10.29 17.53
N GLN A 97 -7.42 -9.48 18.13
CA GLN A 97 -8.86 -9.76 18.16
C GLN A 97 -9.46 -9.79 16.75
N LEU A 98 -9.08 -8.84 15.89
CA LEU A 98 -9.55 -8.80 14.50
C LEU A 98 -9.03 -9.99 13.68
N GLN A 99 -7.78 -10.40 13.88
CA GLN A 99 -7.21 -11.58 13.24
C GLN A 99 -7.97 -12.86 13.64
N ASN A 100 -8.23 -13.05 14.93
CA ASN A 100 -9.00 -14.20 15.42
C ASN A 100 -10.40 -14.22 14.80
N ARG A 101 -11.09 -13.07 14.76
CA ARG A 101 -12.41 -12.96 14.13
C ARG A 101 -12.39 -13.26 12.63
N LEU A 102 -11.34 -12.86 11.92
CA LEU A 102 -11.18 -13.18 10.49
C LEU A 102 -10.96 -14.67 10.26
N LEU A 103 -10.19 -15.34 11.13
CA LEU A 103 -10.01 -16.79 11.07
C LEU A 103 -11.33 -17.52 11.30
N GLU A 104 -12.08 -17.15 12.34
CA GLU A 104 -13.41 -17.72 12.61
C GLU A 104 -14.37 -17.52 11.43
N GLN A 105 -14.38 -16.33 10.81
CA GLN A 105 -15.19 -16.07 9.63
C GLN A 105 -14.78 -16.92 8.43
N ASN A 106 -13.48 -17.15 8.24
CA ASN A 106 -12.97 -18.00 7.18
C ASN A 106 -13.44 -19.45 7.38
N ASP A 107 -13.38 -19.96 8.60
CA ASP A 107 -13.85 -21.31 8.94
C ASP A 107 -15.35 -21.47 8.67
N VAL A 108 -16.16 -20.47 9.04
CA VAL A 108 -17.61 -20.48 8.75
C VAL A 108 -17.87 -20.47 7.24
N LEU A 109 -17.14 -19.65 6.47
CA LEU A 109 -17.29 -19.61 5.02
C LEU A 109 -16.88 -20.93 4.36
N ASN A 110 -15.81 -21.57 4.84
CA ASN A 110 -15.37 -22.87 4.35
C ASN A 110 -16.40 -23.95 4.65
N ALA A 111 -16.94 -23.96 5.87
CA ALA A 111 -18.00 -24.88 6.28
C ALA A 111 -19.27 -24.70 5.42
N LEU A 112 -19.70 -23.45 5.22
CA LEU A 112 -20.87 -23.14 4.39
C LEU A 112 -20.66 -23.55 2.93
N THR A 113 -19.47 -23.28 2.37
CA THR A 113 -19.11 -23.67 1.00
C THR A 113 -19.13 -25.18 0.84
N SER A 114 -18.54 -25.90 1.80
CA SER A 114 -18.55 -27.37 1.82
C SER A 114 -19.97 -27.92 1.90
N GLN A 115 -20.83 -27.34 2.75
CA GLN A 115 -22.23 -27.74 2.89
C GLN A 115 -23.04 -27.50 1.62
N VAL A 116 -22.89 -26.35 0.98
CA VAL A 116 -23.60 -26.05 -0.28
C VAL A 116 -23.14 -27.01 -1.38
N ASN A 117 -21.85 -27.29 -1.46
CA ASN A 117 -21.30 -28.21 -2.45
C ASN A 117 -21.79 -29.64 -2.21
N SER A 118 -21.78 -30.14 -0.97
CA SER A 118 -22.25 -31.49 -0.67
C SER A 118 -23.75 -31.66 -0.98
N GLN A 119 -24.58 -30.68 -0.63
CA GLN A 119 -26.00 -30.68 -0.98
C GLN A 119 -26.22 -30.65 -2.49
N ARG A 120 -25.46 -29.84 -3.22
CA ARG A 120 -25.54 -29.75 -4.68
C ARG A 120 -25.13 -31.07 -5.33
N ILE A 121 -24.04 -31.68 -4.87
CA ILE A 121 -23.56 -32.98 -5.36
C ILE A 121 -24.62 -34.05 -5.10
N GLY A 122 -25.17 -34.16 -3.89
CA GLY A 122 -26.22 -35.13 -3.58
C GLY A 122 -27.46 -34.98 -4.48
N ARG A 123 -27.91 -33.75 -4.73
CA ARG A 123 -29.02 -33.51 -5.68
C ARG A 123 -28.69 -33.92 -7.12
N ILE A 124 -27.47 -33.68 -7.56
CA ILE A 124 -27.02 -34.11 -8.90
C ILE A 124 -27.01 -35.63 -8.99
N GLU A 125 -26.49 -36.31 -7.96
CA GLU A 125 -26.47 -37.78 -7.89
C GLU A 125 -27.88 -38.37 -7.93
N GLU A 126 -28.83 -37.83 -7.15
CA GLU A 126 -30.24 -38.24 -7.18
C GLU A 126 -30.85 -38.07 -8.58
N LEU A 127 -30.63 -36.92 -9.23
CA LEU A 127 -31.13 -36.67 -10.58
C LEU A 127 -30.51 -37.63 -11.60
N LEU A 128 -29.21 -37.93 -11.49
CA LEU A 128 -28.52 -38.88 -12.37
C LEU A 128 -29.07 -40.30 -12.18
N LEU A 129 -29.31 -40.73 -10.94
CA LEU A 129 -29.91 -42.03 -10.66
C LEU A 129 -31.32 -42.13 -11.25
N SER A 130 -32.16 -41.11 -11.03
CA SER A 130 -33.51 -41.06 -11.59
C SER A 130 -33.52 -41.07 -13.12
N GLN A 131 -32.62 -40.31 -13.76
CA GLN A 131 -32.47 -40.33 -15.22
C GLN A 131 -31.98 -41.69 -15.73
N ASN A 132 -31.04 -42.32 -15.04
CA ASN A 132 -30.52 -43.62 -15.44
C ASN A 132 -31.59 -44.71 -15.32
N GLU A 133 -32.41 -44.67 -14.27
CA GLU A 133 -33.56 -45.56 -14.14
C GLU A 133 -34.56 -45.36 -15.28
N GLN A 134 -34.91 -44.11 -15.61
CA GLN A 134 -35.79 -43.80 -16.74
C GLN A 134 -35.21 -44.31 -18.07
N LEU A 135 -33.91 -44.14 -18.30
CA LEU A 135 -33.24 -44.66 -19.49
C LEU A 135 -33.28 -46.19 -19.54
N GLY A 136 -33.08 -46.87 -18.40
CA GLY A 136 -33.21 -48.31 -18.29
C GLY A 136 -34.62 -48.81 -18.62
N GLU A 137 -35.65 -48.12 -18.13
CA GLU A 137 -37.05 -48.42 -18.46
C GLU A 137 -37.36 -48.17 -19.95
N LEU A 138 -36.84 -47.09 -20.53
CA LEU A 138 -36.96 -46.84 -21.97
C LEU A 138 -36.25 -47.92 -22.79
N GLN A 139 -35.09 -48.39 -22.35
CA GLN A 139 -34.34 -49.46 -23.01
C GLN A 139 -35.09 -50.80 -22.95
N LYS A 140 -35.74 -51.13 -21.82
CA LYS A 140 -36.61 -52.32 -21.71
C LYS A 140 -37.84 -52.24 -22.61
N ARG A 141 -38.38 -51.04 -22.82
CA ARG A 141 -39.53 -50.80 -23.70
C ARG A 141 -39.15 -50.73 -25.18
N LEU A 142 -37.86 -50.54 -25.49
CA LEU A 142 -37.37 -50.67 -26.84
C LEU A 142 -37.51 -52.15 -27.22
N PRO A 143 -38.22 -52.49 -28.31
CA PRO A 143 -38.19 -53.84 -28.83
C PRO A 143 -36.73 -54.17 -29.15
N GLU A 144 -36.28 -55.40 -28.84
CA GLU A 144 -35.00 -55.87 -29.33
C GLU A 144 -34.92 -55.58 -30.82
N PRO A 145 -33.78 -55.09 -31.34
CA PRO A 145 -33.61 -54.92 -32.77
C PRO A 145 -33.83 -56.30 -33.38
N ARG A 146 -35.05 -56.54 -33.88
CA ARG A 146 -35.36 -57.72 -34.67
C ARG A 146 -34.30 -57.71 -35.74
N GLU A 147 -33.53 -58.79 -35.81
CA GLU A 147 -32.81 -59.19 -37.00
C GLU A 147 -33.85 -59.39 -38.12
N ALA A 148 -34.46 -58.31 -38.58
CA ALA A 148 -35.11 -58.26 -39.86
C ALA A 148 -33.95 -58.11 -40.85
N PRO A 149 -33.72 -59.08 -41.75
CA PRO A 149 -32.77 -58.89 -42.82
C PRO A 149 -33.21 -57.63 -43.57
N ILE A 150 -32.42 -56.57 -43.43
CA ILE A 150 -32.66 -55.28 -44.06
C ILE A 150 -32.43 -55.48 -45.55
N VAL A 151 -33.49 -55.81 -46.30
CA VAL A 151 -33.55 -55.43 -47.71
C VAL A 151 -33.72 -53.92 -47.70
N LEU A 152 -32.62 -53.19 -47.90
CA LEU A 152 -32.60 -51.74 -47.99
C LEU A 152 -33.32 -51.27 -49.27
N PRO A 153 -34.42 -50.50 -49.20
CA PRO A 153 -34.62 -49.44 -50.18
C PRO A 153 -33.87 -48.18 -49.71
N VAL A 154 -33.10 -47.63 -50.64
CA VAL A 154 -32.28 -46.41 -50.57
C VAL A 154 -32.89 -45.30 -49.69
N PRO A 155 -32.14 -44.68 -48.76
CA PRO A 155 -32.69 -43.68 -47.84
C PRO A 155 -32.83 -42.31 -48.52
N GLU A 156 -34.06 -41.83 -48.67
CA GLU A 156 -34.32 -40.41 -48.95
C GLU A 156 -34.04 -39.56 -47.69
N SER A 157 -33.32 -38.47 -47.93
CA SER A 157 -32.69 -37.61 -46.93
C SER A 157 -33.68 -36.71 -46.19
N ILE A 158 -34.15 -37.12 -45.01
CA ILE A 158 -35.06 -36.30 -44.18
C ILE A 158 -34.36 -35.58 -43.00
N LYS A 159 -33.06 -35.79 -42.78
CA LYS A 159 -32.37 -35.26 -41.57
C LYS A 159 -31.57 -33.96 -41.75
N ARG A 160 -31.73 -33.22 -42.85
CA ARG A 160 -31.03 -31.91 -43.00
C ARG A 160 -31.77 -30.73 -42.35
N GLY A 161 -33.10 -30.75 -42.26
CA GLY A 161 -33.86 -29.57 -41.81
C GLY A 161 -33.90 -29.33 -40.30
N PHE A 162 -33.89 -30.39 -39.49
CA PHE A 162 -34.07 -30.25 -38.04
C PHE A 162 -32.79 -29.76 -37.33
N TRP A 163 -31.65 -30.41 -37.59
CA TRP A 163 -30.38 -30.06 -36.95
C TRP A 163 -29.85 -28.69 -37.37
N GLN A 164 -30.10 -28.29 -38.62
CA GLN A 164 -29.72 -26.97 -39.12
C GLN A 164 -30.58 -25.83 -38.53
N ARG A 165 -31.78 -26.15 -38.02
CA ARG A 165 -32.66 -25.19 -37.33
C ARG A 165 -32.32 -25.04 -35.84
N VAL A 166 -31.80 -26.09 -35.21
CA VAL A 166 -31.44 -26.07 -33.77
C VAL A 166 -30.03 -25.53 -33.54
N PHE A 167 -29.10 -25.75 -34.47
CA PHE A 167 -27.67 -25.40 -34.31
C PHE A 167 -27.13 -24.45 -35.39
N GLY A 168 -28.00 -23.79 -36.15
CA GLY A 168 -27.62 -22.99 -37.31
C GLY A 168 -27.43 -21.50 -37.04
N LYS A 169 -26.16 -21.11 -36.89
CA LYS A 169 -25.56 -19.76 -36.84
C LYS A 169 -25.79 -18.92 -35.59
#